data_AF-A0A820MQ34-F1
#
_entry.id   AF-A0A820MQ34-F1
#
_cell.length_a   1.000
_cell.length_b   1.000
_cell.length_c   1.000
_cell.angle_alpha   90.00
_cell.angle_beta   90.00
_cell.angle_gamma   90.00
#
_symmetry.space_group_name_H-M   'P 1'
#
loop_
_entity.id
_entity.type
_entity.pdbx_description
1 polymer ?
#
loop_
_entity_poly.entity_id
_entity_poly.type
_entity_poly.pdbx_seq_one_letter_code
_entity_poly.pdbx_strand_id
1 'polypeptide(L)'
;RRFPDSSIVIVRPNEMKDGIFSRFSNFVPKTTDYGDPISYDTTNLIGLHHLHELDKQIIKSSISSSDITLIGFSKGCVVLNQLLHELTSLKMMKIENELSKFVSRIRKFIWLDGGHNNGERTMIWPTDENLLLTFAHFQIEVEIYVTPFQINSMNPYKHNHTEQYKKFSQLLPCQSINKM
;
A
#
# COMPACT_ATOMS: atom_id res chain seq x y z
N ARG A 1 -13.39 -2.74 23.88
CA ARG A 1 -12.65 -3.19 22.65
C ARG A 1 -12.58 -1.97 21.72
N ARG A 2 -11.40 -1.57 21.21
CA ARG A 2 -11.28 -0.31 20.43
C ARG A 2 -11.91 -0.38 19.02
N PHE A 3 -12.03 -1.58 18.45
CA PHE A 3 -12.68 -1.84 17.16
C PHE A 3 -13.63 -3.02 17.34
N PRO A 4 -14.86 -2.79 17.84
CA PRO A 4 -15.80 -3.87 18.15
C PRO A 4 -16.35 -4.56 16.90
N ASP A 5 -16.49 -3.81 15.80
CA ASP A 5 -17.12 -4.27 14.55
C ASP A 5 -16.11 -4.57 13.44
N SER A 6 -14.85 -4.83 13.81
CA SER A 6 -13.77 -5.07 12.83
C SER A 6 -12.89 -6.24 13.25
N SER A 7 -12.47 -7.01 12.25
CA SER A 7 -11.42 -8.02 12.40
C SER A 7 -10.08 -7.41 11.98
N ILE A 8 -9.09 -7.49 12.86
CA ILE A 8 -7.74 -6.97 12.60
C ILE A 8 -6.82 -8.14 12.29
N VAL A 9 -6.24 -8.12 11.10
CA VAL A 9 -5.24 -9.11 10.66
C VAL A 9 -3.91 -8.42 10.43
N ILE A 10 -2.86 -8.96 11.02
CA ILE A 10 -1.50 -8.44 10.89
C ILE A 10 -0.75 -9.32 9.90
N VAL A 11 -0.36 -8.73 8.76
CA VAL A 11 0.52 -9.38 7.79
C VAL A 11 1.96 -9.02 8.12
N ARG A 12 2.77 -10.03 8.42
CA ARG A 12 4.21 -9.87 8.70
C ARG A 12 5.02 -9.94 7.40
N PRO A 13 6.21 -9.32 7.35
CA PRO A 13 7.13 -9.55 6.25
C PRO A 13 7.50 -11.03 6.18
N ASN A 14 7.69 -11.53 4.96
CA ASN A 14 8.12 -12.92 4.76
C ASN A 14 9.63 -13.09 5.00
N GLU A 15 10.40 -11.99 4.93
CA GLU A 15 11.84 -11.97 5.15
C GLU A 15 12.25 -10.77 6.03
N MET A 16 13.27 -10.96 6.87
CA MET A 16 13.89 -9.90 7.67
C MET A 16 15.41 -9.93 7.44
N LYS A 17 15.94 -8.89 6.81
CA LYS A 17 17.39 -8.72 6.62
C LYS A 17 18.01 -8.11 7.88
N ASP A 18 19.07 -8.74 8.38
CA ASP A 18 19.80 -8.37 9.59
C ASP A 18 18.92 -8.20 10.85
N GLY A 19 17.74 -8.84 10.86
CA GLY A 19 16.75 -8.73 11.92
C GLY A 19 16.02 -7.38 12.01
N ILE A 20 16.31 -6.44 11.10
CA ILE A 20 15.84 -5.04 11.18
C ILE A 20 15.02 -4.66 9.95
N PHE A 21 15.46 -5.05 8.75
CA PHE A 21 14.85 -4.60 7.51
C PHE A 21 13.82 -5.60 7.00
N SER A 22 12.56 -5.19 7.03
CA SER A 22 11.44 -5.99 6.54
C SER A 22 11.39 -6.04 5.02
N ARG A 23 11.25 -7.26 4.48
CA ARG A 23 11.03 -7.50 3.06
C ARG A 23 9.74 -8.31 2.86
N PHE A 24 8.92 -7.82 1.93
CA PHE A 24 7.64 -8.40 1.53
C PHE A 24 7.75 -8.93 0.10
N SER A 25 8.71 -9.82 -0.18
CA SER A 25 9.00 -10.31 -1.55
C SER A 25 7.85 -11.14 -2.14
N ASN A 26 6.97 -11.67 -1.28
CA ASN A 26 5.68 -12.28 -1.63
C ASN A 26 4.66 -11.29 -2.22
N PHE A 27 4.81 -10.00 -1.94
CA PHE A 27 4.00 -8.94 -2.56
C PHE A 27 4.79 -8.14 -3.59
N VAL A 28 6.01 -7.72 -3.25
CA VAL A 28 6.87 -6.82 -4.02
C VAL A 28 8.14 -7.57 -4.45
N PRO A 29 8.11 -8.29 -5.59
CA PRO A 29 9.19 -9.20 -5.95
C PRO A 29 10.49 -8.48 -6.32
N LYS A 30 10.39 -7.29 -6.93
CA LYS A 30 11.53 -6.50 -7.40
C LYS A 30 12.00 -5.51 -6.34
N THR A 31 12.66 -6.04 -5.31
CA THR A 31 13.21 -5.25 -4.19
C THR A 31 14.71 -5.47 -4.02
N THR A 32 15.40 -4.50 -3.41
CA THR A 32 16.75 -4.67 -2.85
C THR A 32 16.72 -5.66 -1.69
N ASP A 33 17.90 -6.08 -1.22
CA ASP A 33 18.05 -6.91 -0.02
C ASP A 33 17.47 -6.26 1.26
N TYR A 34 17.27 -4.94 1.25
CA TYR A 34 16.69 -4.16 2.36
C TYR A 34 15.18 -3.91 2.19
N GLY A 35 14.54 -4.51 1.17
CA GLY A 35 13.12 -4.35 0.91
C GLY A 35 12.75 -3.01 0.28
N ASP A 36 13.70 -2.26 -0.29
CA ASP A 36 13.38 -1.08 -1.11
C ASP A 36 12.93 -1.52 -2.51
N PRO A 37 11.81 -0.99 -3.05
CA PRO A 37 11.38 -1.34 -4.39
C PRO A 37 12.36 -0.80 -5.43
N ILE A 38 12.83 -1.67 -6.33
CA ILE A 38 13.58 -1.31 -7.53
C ILE A 38 12.59 -0.88 -8.63
N SER A 39 11.48 -1.61 -8.74
CA SER A 39 10.34 -1.29 -9.59
C SER A 39 9.10 -2.05 -9.08
N TYR A 40 7.91 -1.65 -9.56
CA TYR A 40 6.68 -2.38 -9.30
C TYR A 40 6.35 -3.29 -10.50
N ASP A 41 6.05 -4.56 -10.24
CA ASP A 41 5.82 -5.57 -11.28
C ASP A 41 4.35 -5.94 -11.40
N THR A 42 3.71 -5.62 -12.52
CA THR A 42 2.27 -5.88 -12.70
C THR A 42 1.97 -7.10 -13.55
N THR A 43 3.00 -7.79 -14.08
CA THR A 43 2.85 -8.83 -15.13
C THR A 43 1.92 -9.97 -14.70
N ASN A 44 1.98 -10.38 -13.43
CA ASN A 44 1.23 -11.52 -12.91
C ASN A 44 0.32 -11.17 -11.72
N LEU A 45 0.14 -9.88 -11.40
CA LEU A 45 -0.66 -9.42 -10.25
C LEU A 45 -0.34 -10.18 -8.94
N ILE A 46 0.95 -10.42 -8.68
CA ILE A 46 1.40 -11.33 -7.62
C ILE A 46 0.94 -10.87 -6.23
N GLY A 47 0.97 -9.56 -5.96
CA GLY A 47 0.54 -8.98 -4.70
C GLY A 47 -0.95 -9.16 -4.46
N LEU A 48 -1.79 -8.89 -5.47
CA LEU A 48 -3.24 -9.06 -5.43
C LEU A 48 -3.62 -10.54 -5.27
N HIS A 49 -2.99 -11.44 -6.01
CA HIS A 49 -3.21 -12.87 -5.84
C HIS A 49 -2.81 -13.35 -4.44
N HIS A 50 -1.65 -12.92 -3.95
CA HIS A 50 -1.22 -13.29 -2.61
C HIS A 50 -2.17 -12.74 -1.53
N LEU A 51 -2.63 -11.49 -1.66
CA LEU A 51 -3.62 -10.92 -0.76
C LEU A 51 -4.96 -11.66 -0.80
N HIS A 52 -5.41 -12.05 -1.99
CA HIS A 52 -6.65 -12.80 -2.15
C HIS A 52 -6.57 -14.19 -1.49
N GLU A 53 -5.42 -14.87 -1.58
CA GLU A 53 -5.21 -16.15 -0.90
C GLU A 53 -5.16 -15.99 0.63
N LEU A 54 -4.62 -14.88 1.16
CA LEU A 54 -4.71 -14.57 2.58
C LEU A 54 -6.17 -14.36 3.01
N ASP A 55 -6.93 -13.59 2.25
CA ASP A 55 -8.36 -13.34 2.52
C ASP A 55 -9.19 -14.63 2.52
N LYS A 56 -8.95 -15.55 1.57
CA LYS A 56 -9.61 -16.88 1.58
C LYS A 56 -9.33 -17.65 2.87
N GLN A 57 -8.10 -17.61 3.37
CA GLN A 57 -7.73 -18.28 4.62
C GLN A 57 -8.38 -17.61 5.84
N ILE A 58 -8.49 -16.29 5.84
CA ILE A 58 -9.15 -15.49 6.89
C ILE A 58 -10.66 -15.77 6.91
N ILE A 59 -11.31 -15.84 5.75
CA ILE A 59 -12.74 -16.17 5.68
C ILE A 59 -13.00 -17.58 6.18
N LYS A 60 -12.13 -18.54 5.81
CA LYS A 60 -12.20 -19.92 6.30
C LYS A 60 -12.05 -20.01 7.82
N SER A 61 -11.33 -19.08 8.47
CA SER A 61 -11.15 -19.04 9.92
C SER A 61 -12.29 -18.36 10.69
N SER A 62 -13.47 -18.21 10.08
CA SER A 62 -14.73 -17.71 10.68
C SER A 62 -14.91 -16.19 10.73
N ILE A 63 -14.28 -15.46 9.80
CA ILE A 63 -14.59 -14.05 9.54
C ILE A 63 -15.51 -13.98 8.32
N SER A 64 -16.70 -13.40 8.47
CA SER A 64 -17.61 -13.19 7.33
C SER A 64 -16.95 -12.30 6.29
N SER A 65 -17.27 -12.51 5.01
CA SER A 65 -16.85 -11.61 3.94
C SER A 65 -17.31 -10.18 4.27
N SER A 66 -16.36 -9.27 4.46
CA SER A 66 -16.59 -7.86 4.73
C SER A 66 -15.75 -7.00 3.78
N ASP A 67 -16.06 -5.71 3.76
CA ASP A 67 -15.19 -4.71 3.15
C ASP A 67 -13.80 -4.73 3.81
N ILE A 68 -12.78 -4.42 3.01
CA ILE A 68 -11.36 -4.52 3.36
C ILE A 68 -10.76 -3.11 3.42
N THR A 69 -10.10 -2.81 4.54
CA THR A 69 -9.21 -1.65 4.68
C THR A 69 -7.77 -2.14 4.74
N LEU A 70 -6.93 -1.64 3.84
CA LEU A 70 -5.51 -1.97 3.78
C LEU A 70 -4.70 -0.86 4.43
N ILE A 71 -3.89 -1.21 5.42
CA ILE A 71 -3.03 -0.27 6.14
C ILE A 71 -1.57 -0.67 5.90
N GLY A 72 -0.83 0.20 5.22
CA GLY A 72 0.61 0.06 5.05
C GLY A 72 1.32 0.83 6.13
N PHE A 73 2.07 0.16 7.00
CA PHE A 73 2.95 0.80 7.98
C PHE A 73 4.42 0.62 7.59
N SER A 74 5.22 1.69 7.63
CA SER A 74 6.65 1.63 7.27
C SER A 74 6.88 1.01 5.88
N LYS A 75 7.51 -0.17 5.79
CA LYS A 75 7.67 -0.92 4.53
C LYS A 75 6.36 -1.53 3.98
N GLY A 76 5.31 -1.63 4.78
CA GLY A 76 3.97 -1.96 4.28
C GLY A 76 3.45 -0.95 3.25
N CYS A 77 3.90 0.31 3.28
CA CYS A 77 3.56 1.30 2.26
C CYS A 77 4.07 0.90 0.86
N VAL A 78 5.20 0.19 0.75
CA VAL A 78 5.68 -0.27 -0.57
C VAL A 78 4.81 -1.40 -1.12
N VAL A 79 4.18 -2.19 -0.24
CA VAL A 79 3.17 -3.18 -0.63
C VAL A 79 1.93 -2.48 -1.17
N LEU A 80 1.43 -1.43 -0.50
CA LEU A 80 0.29 -0.66 -1.00
C LEU A 80 0.55 -0.09 -2.39
N ASN A 81 1.76 0.43 -2.63
CA ASN A 81 2.13 0.96 -3.94
C ASN A 81 2.14 -0.13 -5.01
N GLN A 82 2.74 -1.30 -4.73
CA GLN A 82 2.69 -2.45 -5.62
C GLN A 82 1.25 -2.86 -5.95
N LEU A 83 0.38 -2.95 -4.95
CA LEU A 83 -1.04 -3.26 -5.15
C LEU A 83 -1.74 -2.19 -6.00
N LEU A 84 -1.42 -0.91 -5.83
CA LEU A 84 -1.98 0.16 -6.65
C LEU A 84 -1.56 0.04 -8.13
N HIS A 85 -0.29 -0.32 -8.40
CA HIS A 85 0.18 -0.62 -9.75
C HIS A 85 -0.56 -1.82 -10.35
N GLU A 86 -0.74 -2.90 -9.58
CA GLU A 86 -1.46 -4.08 -10.02
C GLU A 86 -2.95 -3.81 -10.25
N LEU A 87 -3.61 -3.03 -9.39
CA LEU A 87 -5.01 -2.59 -9.59
C LEU A 87 -5.15 -1.81 -10.90
N THR A 88 -4.18 -0.96 -11.21
CA THR A 88 -4.18 -0.18 -12.45
C THR A 88 -4.06 -1.09 -13.67
N SER A 89 -3.18 -2.11 -13.62
CA SER A 89 -3.12 -3.12 -14.68
C SER A 89 -4.38 -3.97 -14.76
N LEU A 90 -4.99 -4.37 -13.63
CA LEU A 90 -6.24 -5.12 -13.61
C LEU A 90 -7.38 -4.32 -14.27
N LYS A 91 -7.51 -3.02 -13.97
CA LYS A 91 -8.42 -2.09 -14.63
C LYS A 91 -8.22 -2.08 -16.15
N MET A 92 -6.98 -2.04 -16.62
CA MET A 92 -6.67 -2.03 -18.06
C MET A 92 -7.02 -3.35 -18.75
N MET A 93 -6.83 -4.47 -18.06
CA MET A 93 -7.12 -5.81 -18.63
C MET A 93 -8.63 -6.10 -18.72
N LYS A 94 -9.49 -5.39 -17.97
CA LYS A 94 -10.96 -5.57 -17.95
C LYS A 94 -11.37 -7.03 -17.68
N ILE A 95 -10.63 -7.72 -16.80
CA ILE A 95 -10.90 -9.11 -16.46
C ILE A 95 -11.95 -9.16 -15.35
N GLU A 96 -13.04 -9.89 -15.58
CA GLU A 96 -14.07 -10.18 -14.59
C GLU A 96 -13.92 -11.62 -14.10
N ASN A 97 -13.31 -11.79 -12.91
CA ASN A 97 -13.07 -13.11 -12.31
C ASN A 97 -13.16 -13.02 -10.77
N GLU A 98 -12.84 -14.10 -10.07
CA GLU A 98 -12.85 -14.09 -8.60
C GLU A 98 -11.91 -13.04 -7.99
N LEU A 99 -10.79 -12.73 -8.66
CA LEU A 99 -9.89 -11.68 -8.22
C LEU A 99 -10.54 -10.29 -8.32
N SER A 100 -11.32 -10.01 -9.37
CA SER A 100 -12.03 -8.72 -9.49
C SER A 100 -13.15 -8.59 -8.45
N LYS A 101 -13.85 -9.68 -8.11
CA LYS A 101 -14.81 -9.72 -6.98
C LYS A 101 -14.14 -9.53 -5.62
N PHE A 102 -12.93 -10.05 -5.46
CA PHE A 102 -12.13 -9.81 -4.26
C PHE A 102 -11.72 -8.34 -4.16
N VAL A 103 -11.16 -7.79 -5.24
CA VAL A 103 -10.74 -6.38 -5.31
C VAL A 103 -11.91 -5.44 -5.07
N SER A 104 -13.11 -5.79 -5.54
CA SER A 104 -14.30 -4.98 -5.32
C SER A 104 -14.76 -4.93 -3.86
N ARG A 105 -14.11 -5.60 -2.91
CA ARG A 105 -14.31 -5.40 -1.46
C ARG A 105 -13.29 -4.46 -0.83
N ILE A 106 -12.21 -4.10 -1.53
CA ILE A 106 -11.22 -3.17 -0.99
C ILE A 106 -11.79 -1.76 -1.08
N ARG A 107 -12.02 -1.13 0.09
CA ARG A 107 -12.66 0.18 0.19
C ARG A 107 -11.70 1.30 0.55
N LYS A 108 -10.59 0.97 1.21
CA LYS A 108 -9.72 1.99 1.78
C LYS A 108 -8.27 1.56 1.78
N PHE A 109 -7.40 2.48 1.39
CA PHE A 109 -5.94 2.38 1.57
C PHE A 109 -5.49 3.45 2.55
N ILE A 110 -4.66 3.05 3.51
CA ILE A 110 -4.08 3.93 4.51
C ILE A 110 -2.56 3.82 4.47
N TRP A 111 -1.88 4.89 4.06
CA TRP A 111 -0.44 5.02 4.25
C TRP A 111 -0.19 5.56 5.66
N LEU A 112 0.37 4.73 6.53
CA LEU A 112 0.67 5.07 7.91
C LEU A 112 2.19 5.11 8.11
N ASP A 113 2.73 6.30 8.36
CA ASP A 113 4.14 6.53 8.68
C ASP A 113 5.07 5.74 7.73
N GLY A 114 4.96 6.03 6.43
CA GLY A 114 5.68 5.30 5.37
C GLY A 114 7.20 5.36 5.55
N GLY A 115 7.89 4.23 5.36
CA GLY A 115 9.27 4.06 5.80
C GLY A 115 10.29 5.07 5.22
N HIS A 116 11.56 4.93 5.60
CA HIS A 116 12.63 5.65 4.91
C HIS A 116 13.24 4.69 3.88
N ASN A 117 13.19 5.04 2.60
CA ASN A 117 13.94 4.30 1.59
C ASN A 117 15.28 5.01 1.44
N ASN A 118 16.39 4.30 1.65
CA ASN A 118 17.75 4.87 1.70
C ASN A 118 18.32 5.16 0.29
N GLY A 119 17.49 5.56 -0.67
CA GLY A 119 17.91 5.77 -2.07
C GLY A 119 17.39 7.08 -2.65
N GLU A 120 18.04 7.56 -3.71
CA GLU A 120 17.72 8.83 -4.40
C GLU A 120 16.32 8.85 -5.04
N ARG A 121 15.71 7.68 -5.26
CA ARG A 121 14.36 7.50 -5.81
C ARG A 121 13.42 6.98 -4.74
N THR A 122 12.89 7.91 -3.96
CA THR A 122 11.92 7.59 -2.92
C THR A 122 10.59 7.33 -3.63
N MET A 123 10.10 6.09 -3.59
CA MET A 123 8.89 5.66 -4.30
C MET A 123 7.72 5.43 -3.33
N ILE A 124 7.75 6.04 -2.15
CA ILE A 124 6.78 5.77 -1.08
C ILE A 124 5.47 6.50 -1.35
N TRP A 125 5.54 7.74 -1.82
CA TRP A 125 4.38 8.56 -2.12
C TRP A 125 4.12 8.52 -3.62
N PRO A 126 3.08 7.82 -4.09
CA PRO A 126 2.76 7.76 -5.51
C PRO A 126 2.30 9.13 -6.02
N THR A 127 2.99 9.68 -7.03
CA THR A 127 2.68 11.00 -7.60
C THR A 127 2.27 10.95 -9.07
N ASP A 128 2.09 9.76 -9.64
CA ASP A 128 1.60 9.55 -11.00
C ASP A 128 0.07 9.66 -11.00
N GLU A 129 -0.46 10.70 -11.64
CA GLU A 129 -1.90 10.96 -11.69
C GLU A 129 -2.70 9.82 -12.33
N ASN A 130 -2.16 9.16 -13.35
CA ASN A 130 -2.83 8.03 -14.00
C ASN A 130 -3.00 6.86 -13.03
N LEU A 131 -2.01 6.65 -12.18
CA LEU A 131 -2.03 5.66 -11.12
C LEU A 131 -3.08 6.03 -10.05
N LEU A 132 -3.15 7.30 -9.67
CA LEU A 132 -4.11 7.78 -8.66
C LEU A 132 -5.57 7.74 -9.13
N LEU A 133 -5.83 7.89 -10.43
CA LEU A 133 -7.17 7.70 -11.01
C LEU A 133 -7.72 6.27 -10.83
N THR A 134 -6.88 5.30 -10.48
CA THR A 134 -7.30 3.95 -10.13
C THR A 134 -8.14 3.92 -8.86
N PHE A 135 -7.86 4.79 -7.87
CA PHE A 135 -8.68 4.88 -6.66
C PHE A 135 -10.12 5.27 -6.97
N ALA A 136 -10.30 6.30 -7.81
CA ALA A 136 -11.64 6.73 -8.24
C ALA A 136 -12.38 5.63 -9.01
N HIS A 137 -11.68 4.89 -9.88
CA HIS A 137 -12.28 3.79 -10.65
C HIS A 137 -12.83 2.67 -9.76
N PHE A 138 -12.07 2.27 -8.74
CA PHE A 138 -12.47 1.20 -7.80
C PHE A 138 -13.23 1.71 -6.57
N GLN A 139 -13.54 3.02 -6.49
CA GLN A 139 -14.18 3.65 -5.33
C GLN A 139 -13.43 3.39 -4.02
N ILE A 140 -12.11 3.51 -4.06
CA ILE A 140 -11.22 3.32 -2.92
C ILE A 140 -10.94 4.68 -2.27
N GLU A 141 -11.27 4.81 -0.99
CA GLU A 141 -10.88 5.92 -0.14
C GLU A 141 -9.39 5.87 0.19
N VAL A 142 -8.75 7.03 0.33
CA VAL A 142 -7.33 7.12 0.65
C VAL A 142 -7.11 8.02 1.85
N GLU A 143 -6.39 7.49 2.84
CA GLU A 143 -5.93 8.27 3.99
C GLU A 143 -4.40 8.20 4.10
N ILE A 144 -3.81 9.30 4.56
CA ILE A 144 -2.38 9.40 4.81
C ILE A 144 -2.17 9.93 6.21
N TYR A 145 -1.38 9.21 6.99
CA TYR A 145 -0.94 9.60 8.32
C TYR A 145 0.57 9.63 8.34
N VAL A 146 1.15 10.78 8.65
CA VAL A 146 2.60 10.98 8.71
C VAL A 146 2.96 11.65 10.03
N THR A 147 4.07 11.23 10.63
CA THR A 147 4.60 11.92 11.80
C THR A 147 5.40 13.16 11.37
N PRO A 148 5.50 14.21 12.23
CA PRO A 148 6.34 15.37 11.94
C PRO A 148 7.79 15.00 11.58
N PHE A 149 8.31 13.90 12.13
CA PHE A 149 9.64 13.38 11.80
C PHE A 149 9.80 13.03 10.31
N GLN A 150 8.75 12.53 9.66
CA GLN A 150 8.80 12.14 8.25
C GLN A 150 8.79 13.33 7.30
N ILE A 151 8.02 14.37 7.62
CA ILE A 151 7.76 15.49 6.71
C ILE A 151 8.55 16.76 7.02
N ASN A 152 9.05 16.91 8.27
CA ASN A 152 9.81 18.09 8.71
C ASN A 152 11.28 17.76 9.06
N SER A 153 11.80 16.64 8.54
CA SER A 153 13.19 16.29 8.79
C SER A 153 14.13 17.33 8.18
N MET A 154 14.98 17.94 9.01
CA MET A 154 16.09 18.82 8.59
C MET A 154 17.23 18.07 7.87
N ASN A 155 17.16 16.73 7.80
CA ASN A 155 18.12 15.93 7.07
C ASN A 155 17.96 16.17 5.55
N PRO A 156 18.98 16.72 4.85
CA PRO A 156 18.88 17.08 3.44
C PRO A 156 18.69 15.86 2.52
N TYR A 157 19.09 14.66 2.95
CA TYR A 157 18.84 13.41 2.22
C TYR A 157 17.36 12.99 2.24
N LYS A 158 16.50 13.68 3.01
CA LYS A 158 15.06 13.43 3.08
C LYS A 158 14.20 14.49 2.37
N HIS A 159 14.80 15.47 1.68
CA HIS A 159 14.04 16.55 1.02
C HIS A 159 13.01 16.06 -0.01
N ASN A 160 13.33 15.00 -0.76
CA ASN A 160 12.42 14.46 -1.77
C ASN A 160 11.15 13.82 -1.17
N HIS A 161 11.22 13.30 0.06
CA HIS A 161 10.05 12.71 0.72
C HIS A 161 8.95 13.75 0.98
N THR A 162 9.33 14.93 1.47
CA THR A 162 8.37 15.98 1.83
C THR A 162 7.66 16.54 0.59
N GLU A 163 8.38 16.77 -0.50
CA GLU A 163 7.80 17.27 -1.75
C GLU A 163 6.87 16.23 -2.39
N GLN A 164 7.28 14.96 -2.43
CA GLN A 164 6.42 13.89 -2.94
C GLN A 164 5.17 13.67 -2.07
N TYR A 165 5.30 13.74 -0.74
CA TYR A 165 4.17 13.70 0.18
C TYR A 165 3.19 14.84 -0.11
N LYS A 166 3.68 16.08 -0.21
CA LYS A 166 2.83 17.24 -0.52
C LYS A 166 2.10 17.04 -1.84
N LYS A 167 2.81 16.61 -2.88
CA LYS A 167 2.22 16.35 -4.20
C LYS A 167 1.16 15.25 -4.12
N PHE A 168 1.48 14.10 -3.54
CA PHE A 168 0.52 13.01 -3.37
C PHE A 168 -0.71 13.47 -2.61
N SER A 169 -0.53 14.16 -1.50
CA SER A 169 -1.61 14.72 -0.68
C SER A 169 -2.49 15.74 -1.42
N GLN A 170 -1.93 16.50 -2.37
CA GLN A 170 -2.68 17.45 -3.20
C GLN A 170 -3.43 16.77 -4.34
N LEU A 171 -2.89 15.66 -4.87
CA LEU A 171 -3.48 14.91 -5.97
C LEU A 171 -4.62 13.98 -5.52
N LEU A 172 -4.71 13.66 -4.23
CA LEU A 172 -5.82 12.89 -3.71
C LEU A 172 -7.11 13.74 -3.74
N PRO A 173 -8.20 13.24 -4.35
CA PRO A 173 -9.47 13.94 -4.35
C PRO A 173 -9.93 14.13 -2.90
N CYS A 174 -10.26 15.38 -2.52
CA CYS A 174 -10.61 15.83 -1.16
C CYS A 174 -11.18 14.73 -0.25
N GLN A 175 -10.30 14.05 0.49
CA GLN A 175 -10.61 13.16 1.61
C GLN A 175 -9.55 13.35 2.71
N SER A 176 -10.01 13.22 3.95
CA SER A 176 -9.43 13.78 5.17
C SER A 176 -7.93 13.55 5.36
N ILE A 177 -7.12 14.58 5.12
CA ILE A 177 -5.73 14.63 5.58
C ILE A 177 -5.74 14.88 7.09
N ASN A 178 -5.76 13.80 7.86
CA ASN A 178 -5.68 13.88 9.31
C ASN A 178 -4.20 13.88 9.73
N LYS A 179 -3.71 15.04 10.21
CA LYS A 179 -2.41 15.10 10.89
C LYS A 179 -2.59 14.50 12.29
N MET A 180 -1.81 13.46 12.60
CA MET A 180 -1.68 12.95 13.99
C MET A 180 -0.75 13.84 14.81
#